data_AF-A0A4Q2XTT5-F1
#
_entry.id   AF-A0A4Q2XTT5-F1
#
_cell.length_a   1.000
_cell.length_b   1.000
_cell.length_c   1.000
_cell.angle_alpha   90.00
_cell.angle_beta   90.00
_cell.angle_gamma   90.00
#
_symmetry.space_group_name_H-M   'P 1'
#
loop_
_entity.id
_entity.type
_entity.pdbx_description
1 polymer ?
#
loop_
_entity_poly.entity_id
_entity_poly.type
_entity_poly.pdbx_seq_one_letter_code
_entity_poly.pdbx_strand_id
1 'polypeptide(L)'
;MNRIFKIVLWVAVSLLGVMSVLVPALQKGEPVSALWLVVAGVCAFAVSYRFYSAWLMAKVLVLDEERATPALTRNDGKDYVPTNKWIVFGHHFAAIAGPGPLVGPVLAAQFGFLPGTLWILIGATLGGGVHDAIILFGSMRRDGKSLGRMLQEEINPFIGLVALVSLLLIMTILLAVLGLVVVKALAHSPWGTFTIAMTIPLAMVMGLAIRTGKVGVGLVSAVG
;
A
#
# COMPACT_ATOMS: atom_id res chain seq x y z
N MET A 1 -23.88 0.38 -20.79
CA MET A 1 -22.84 -0.62 -21.12
C MET A 1 -23.40 -2.03 -20.92
N ASN A 2 -23.56 -2.79 -22.00
CA ASN A 2 -24.27 -4.07 -21.99
C ASN A 2 -23.59 -5.11 -21.08
N ARG A 3 -24.39 -5.93 -20.39
CA ARG A 3 -23.92 -6.96 -19.44
C ARG A 3 -22.91 -7.92 -20.10
N ILE A 4 -23.15 -8.27 -21.35
CA ILE A 4 -22.29 -9.13 -22.17
C ILE A 4 -20.92 -8.47 -22.40
N PHE A 5 -20.88 -7.18 -22.74
CA PHE A 5 -19.63 -6.45 -22.95
C PHE A 5 -18.76 -6.42 -21.68
N LYS A 6 -19.39 -6.25 -20.50
CA LYS A 6 -18.66 -6.31 -19.23
C LYS A 6 -18.05 -7.69 -18.99
N ILE A 7 -18.79 -8.77 -19.26
CA ILE A 7 -18.30 -10.14 -19.09
C ILE A 7 -17.12 -10.40 -20.02
N VAL A 8 -17.26 -10.05 -21.31
CA VAL A 8 -16.19 -10.21 -22.31
C VAL A 8 -14.95 -9.42 -21.91
N LEU A 9 -15.10 -8.18 -21.43
CA LEU A 9 -13.99 -7.35 -20.96
C LEU A 9 -13.22 -8.01 -19.81
N TRP A 10 -13.93 -8.49 -18.77
CA TRP A 10 -13.26 -9.11 -17.61
C TRP A 10 -12.66 -10.48 -17.96
N VAL A 11 -13.26 -11.23 -18.87
CA VAL A 11 -12.68 -12.47 -19.40
C VAL A 11 -11.40 -12.16 -20.17
N ALA A 12 -11.40 -11.13 -21.02
CA ALA A 12 -10.20 -10.71 -21.76
C ALA A 12 -9.07 -10.25 -20.82
N VAL A 13 -9.39 -9.46 -19.78
CA VAL A 13 -8.40 -9.02 -18.78
C VAL A 13 -7.81 -10.21 -18.02
N SER A 14 -8.64 -11.16 -17.59
CA SER A 14 -8.16 -12.36 -16.91
C SER A 14 -7.31 -13.25 -17.82
N LEU A 15 -7.71 -13.42 -19.09
CA LEU A 15 -6.94 -14.18 -20.07
C LEU A 15 -5.58 -13.52 -20.35
N LEU A 16 -5.53 -12.20 -20.48
CA LEU A 16 -4.28 -11.45 -20.64
C LEU A 16 -3.37 -11.63 -19.42
N GLY A 17 -3.92 -11.57 -18.20
CA GLY A 17 -3.17 -11.84 -16.97
C GLY A 17 -2.59 -13.25 -16.94
N VAL A 18 -3.40 -14.26 -17.28
CA VAL A 18 -2.96 -15.66 -17.33
C VAL A 18 -1.88 -15.88 -18.39
N MET A 19 -2.07 -15.34 -19.61
CA MET A 19 -1.07 -15.41 -20.69
C MET A 19 0.24 -14.71 -20.31
N SER A 20 0.17 -13.59 -19.60
CA SER A 20 1.35 -12.85 -19.18
C SER A 20 2.23 -13.58 -18.17
N VAL A 21 1.68 -14.56 -17.45
CA VAL A 21 2.45 -15.44 -16.54
C VAL A 21 2.87 -16.72 -17.25
N LEU A 22 2.02 -17.27 -18.13
CA LEU A 22 2.28 -18.52 -18.86
C LEU A 22 3.37 -18.39 -19.93
N VAL A 23 3.38 -17.31 -20.71
CA VAL A 23 4.37 -17.13 -21.80
C VAL A 23 5.81 -17.15 -21.25
N PRO A 24 6.14 -16.37 -20.21
CA PRO A 24 7.44 -16.48 -19.54
C PRO A 24 7.70 -17.83 -18.86
N ALA A 25 6.67 -18.53 -18.39
CA ALA A 25 6.84 -19.84 -17.75
C ALA A 25 7.22 -20.94 -18.75
N LEU A 26 6.77 -20.82 -20.01
CA LEU A 26 7.01 -21.78 -21.07
C LEU A 26 8.33 -21.51 -21.84
N GLN A 27 8.75 -20.25 -21.92
CA GLN A 27 10.01 -19.84 -22.54
C GLN A 27 11.19 -20.04 -21.56
N LYS A 28 11.58 -21.29 -21.33
CA LYS A 28 12.79 -21.61 -20.53
C LYS A 28 14.05 -21.32 -21.36
N GLY A 29 14.76 -20.23 -21.05
CA GLY A 29 16.10 -19.96 -21.60
C GLY A 29 16.30 -18.56 -22.19
N GLU A 30 15.25 -17.76 -22.33
CA GLU A 30 15.34 -16.35 -22.78
C GLU A 30 15.20 -15.38 -21.62
N PRO A 31 15.82 -14.18 -21.69
CA PRO A 31 15.62 -13.15 -20.68
C PRO A 31 14.14 -12.73 -20.65
N VAL A 32 13.47 -12.96 -19.51
CA VAL A 32 12.06 -12.60 -19.35
C VAL A 32 11.90 -11.08 -19.36
N SER A 33 11.10 -10.57 -20.28
CA SER A 33 10.75 -9.15 -20.32
C SER A 33 9.96 -8.75 -19.07
N ALA A 34 10.42 -7.70 -18.38
CA ALA A 34 9.75 -7.11 -17.22
C ALA A 34 8.32 -6.63 -17.56
N LEU A 35 8.03 -6.36 -18.83
CA LEU A 35 6.70 -5.97 -19.30
C LEU A 35 5.64 -7.03 -18.94
N TRP A 36 5.98 -8.31 -19.02
CA TRP A 36 5.06 -9.40 -18.69
C TRP A 36 4.64 -9.37 -17.22
N LEU A 37 5.57 -9.07 -16.30
CA LEU A 37 5.26 -8.92 -14.87
C LEU A 37 4.36 -7.72 -14.60
N VAL A 38 4.60 -6.60 -15.28
CA VAL A 38 3.78 -5.40 -15.13
C VAL A 38 2.36 -5.68 -15.60
N VAL A 39 2.21 -6.29 -16.78
CA VAL A 39 0.89 -6.66 -17.32
C VAL A 39 0.18 -7.66 -16.40
N ALA A 40 0.89 -8.68 -15.90
CA ALA A 40 0.35 -9.64 -14.93
C ALA A 40 -0.14 -8.93 -13.65
N GLY A 41 0.66 -8.02 -13.10
CA GLY A 41 0.33 -7.24 -11.91
C GLY A 41 -0.90 -6.35 -12.12
N VAL A 42 -0.98 -5.63 -13.23
CA VAL A 42 -2.14 -4.78 -13.54
C VAL A 42 -3.40 -5.60 -13.72
N CYS A 43 -3.33 -6.74 -14.41
CA CYS A 43 -4.48 -7.62 -14.60
C CYS A 43 -4.94 -8.23 -13.27
N ALA A 44 -4.01 -8.75 -12.46
CA ALA A 44 -4.30 -9.31 -11.14
C ALA A 44 -4.91 -8.26 -10.20
N PHE A 45 -4.34 -7.04 -10.19
CA PHE A 45 -4.88 -5.91 -9.44
C PHE A 45 -6.30 -5.57 -9.88
N ALA A 46 -6.55 -5.44 -11.19
CA ALA A 46 -7.87 -5.09 -11.71
C ALA A 46 -8.95 -6.13 -11.34
N VAL A 47 -8.61 -7.42 -11.45
CA VAL A 47 -9.52 -8.53 -11.07
C VAL A 47 -9.76 -8.53 -9.55
N SER A 48 -8.69 -8.47 -8.74
CA SER A 48 -8.82 -8.45 -7.28
C SER A 48 -9.61 -7.23 -6.79
N TYR A 49 -9.29 -6.05 -7.31
CA TYR A 49 -9.99 -4.81 -6.98
C TYR A 49 -11.48 -4.91 -7.31
N ARG A 50 -11.86 -5.45 -8.49
CA ARG A 50 -13.26 -5.45 -8.90
C ARG A 50 -14.11 -6.49 -8.18
N PHE A 51 -13.59 -7.71 -8.02
CA PHE A 51 -14.38 -8.85 -7.52
C PHE A 51 -14.15 -9.06 -6.03
N TYR A 52 -12.88 -9.14 -5.62
CA TYR A 52 -12.51 -9.53 -4.28
C TYR A 52 -12.66 -8.39 -3.28
N SER A 53 -12.20 -7.17 -3.63
CA SER A 53 -12.38 -6.01 -2.76
C SER A 53 -13.86 -5.66 -2.57
N ALA A 54 -14.67 -5.78 -3.62
CA ALA A 54 -16.11 -5.53 -3.54
C ALA A 54 -16.81 -6.54 -2.61
N TRP A 55 -16.44 -7.83 -2.69
CA TRP A 55 -16.93 -8.85 -1.76
C TRP A 55 -16.48 -8.55 -0.32
N LEU A 56 -15.21 -8.23 -0.11
CA LEU A 56 -14.66 -7.91 1.21
C LEU A 56 -15.39 -6.72 1.85
N MET A 57 -15.55 -5.62 1.10
CA MET A 57 -16.18 -4.40 1.60
C MET A 57 -17.68 -4.57 1.86
N ALA A 58 -18.41 -5.28 0.97
CA ALA A 58 -19.86 -5.39 1.06
C ALA A 58 -20.34 -6.53 1.97
N LYS A 59 -19.61 -7.64 2.05
CA LYS A 59 -20.05 -8.84 2.79
C LYS A 59 -19.31 -9.09 4.09
N VAL A 60 -18.01 -8.74 4.15
CA VAL A 60 -17.19 -9.02 5.35
C VAL A 60 -17.14 -7.80 6.26
N LEU A 61 -16.70 -6.66 5.72
CA LEU A 61 -16.54 -5.42 6.51
C LEU A 61 -17.86 -4.65 6.67
N VAL A 62 -18.81 -4.88 5.76
CA VAL A 62 -20.13 -4.22 5.75
C VAL A 62 -19.97 -2.72 5.97
N LEU A 63 -19.27 -2.08 5.03
CA LEU A 63 -19.03 -0.64 5.09
C LEU A 63 -20.36 0.12 5.07
N ASP A 64 -20.46 1.11 5.95
CA ASP A 64 -21.58 2.03 6.05
C ASP A 64 -21.10 3.40 5.55
N GLU A 65 -21.71 3.89 4.47
CA GLU A 65 -21.35 5.17 3.85
C GLU A 65 -21.85 6.37 4.66
N GLU A 66 -22.86 6.21 5.52
CA GLU A 66 -23.42 7.28 6.33
C GLU A 66 -22.62 7.52 7.62
N ARG A 67 -21.73 6.58 7.98
CA ARG A 67 -20.95 6.67 9.21
C ARG A 67 -19.76 7.61 9.06
N ALA A 68 -19.82 8.74 9.75
CA ALA A 68 -18.72 9.69 9.83
C ALA A 68 -17.45 9.05 10.44
N THR A 69 -16.28 9.43 9.91
CA THR A 69 -14.97 8.97 10.40
C THR A 69 -14.60 9.65 11.73
N PRO A 70 -13.70 9.06 12.53
CA PRO A 70 -13.20 9.68 13.77
C PRO A 70 -12.63 11.10 13.55
N ALA A 71 -12.05 11.35 12.38
CA ALA A 71 -11.56 12.67 11.99
C ALA A 71 -12.67 13.75 11.94
N LEU A 72 -13.91 13.35 11.62
CA LEU A 72 -15.06 14.26 11.60
C LEU A 72 -15.77 14.34 12.95
N THR A 73 -15.88 13.22 13.68
CA THR A 73 -16.62 13.17 14.94
C THR A 73 -15.83 13.72 16.14
N ARG A 74 -14.50 13.62 16.12
CA ARG A 74 -13.59 14.07 17.20
C ARG A 74 -12.65 15.18 16.76
N ASN A 75 -13.06 16.00 15.78
CA ASN A 75 -12.26 17.06 15.17
C ASN A 75 -11.66 18.05 16.20
N ASP A 76 -10.47 17.73 16.70
CA ASP A 76 -9.79 18.45 17.80
C ASP A 76 -8.68 19.36 17.28
N GLY A 77 -8.42 19.36 15.97
CA GLY A 77 -7.37 20.15 15.33
C GLY A 77 -5.94 19.66 15.64
N LYS A 78 -5.78 18.53 16.33
CA LYS A 78 -4.50 17.95 16.74
C LYS A 78 -4.37 16.51 16.29
N ASP A 79 -5.07 15.58 16.94
CA ASP A 79 -5.02 14.15 16.65
C ASP A 79 -6.04 13.74 15.58
N TYR A 80 -7.13 14.50 15.47
CA TYR A 80 -8.22 14.29 14.52
C TYR A 80 -8.44 15.54 13.69
N VAL A 81 -7.96 15.52 12.44
CA VAL A 81 -8.11 16.63 11.49
C VAL A 81 -8.72 16.12 10.18
N PRO A 82 -9.89 16.65 9.76
CA PRO A 82 -10.46 16.34 8.46
C PRO A 82 -9.48 16.71 7.34
N THR A 83 -8.96 15.68 6.67
CA THR A 83 -7.95 15.83 5.61
C THR A 83 -8.50 15.27 4.31
N ASN A 84 -8.05 15.82 3.18
CA ASN A 84 -8.43 15.32 1.86
C ASN A 84 -8.02 13.84 1.69
N LYS A 85 -8.95 13.00 1.25
CA LYS A 85 -8.74 11.57 1.01
C LYS A 85 -7.53 11.25 0.14
N TRP A 86 -7.19 12.10 -0.83
CA TRP A 86 -6.03 11.88 -1.71
C TRP A 86 -4.70 12.05 -0.98
N ILE A 87 -4.63 12.99 -0.04
CA ILE A 87 -3.45 13.20 0.81
C ILE A 87 -3.29 11.99 1.74
N VAL A 88 -4.38 11.57 2.40
CA VAL A 88 -4.38 10.42 3.31
C VAL A 88 -4.01 9.13 2.56
N PHE A 89 -4.53 8.95 1.35
CA PHE A 89 -4.14 7.84 0.48
C PHE A 89 -2.65 7.87 0.14
N GLY A 90 -2.09 9.02 -0.22
CA GLY A 90 -0.66 9.16 -0.49
C GLY A 90 0.23 8.79 0.70
N HIS A 91 -0.15 9.19 1.91
CA HIS A 91 0.57 8.81 3.14
C HIS A 91 0.52 7.30 3.39
N HIS A 92 -0.66 6.69 3.27
CA HIS A 92 -0.80 5.23 3.41
C HIS A 92 -0.04 4.47 2.32
N PHE A 93 -0.13 4.93 1.07
CA PHE A 93 0.59 4.33 -0.05
C PHE A 93 2.11 4.40 0.17
N ALA A 94 2.64 5.55 0.55
CA ALA A 94 4.07 5.73 0.83
C ALA A 94 4.54 4.83 2.00
N ALA A 95 3.71 4.67 3.04
CA ALA A 95 4.05 3.81 4.17
C ALA A 95 4.16 2.32 3.79
N ILE A 96 3.33 1.83 2.86
CA ILE A 96 3.33 0.43 2.41
C ILE A 96 4.36 0.19 1.29
N ALA A 97 4.55 1.18 0.40
CA ALA A 97 5.40 1.08 -0.78
C ALA A 97 6.91 0.98 -0.47
N GLY A 98 7.32 1.18 0.79
CA GLY A 98 8.73 1.12 1.18
C GLY A 98 9.33 -0.30 1.15
N PRO A 99 9.34 -1.04 2.26
CA PRO A 99 10.11 -2.28 2.37
C PRO A 99 9.57 -3.44 1.50
N GLY A 100 8.26 -3.50 1.27
CA GLY A 100 7.61 -4.59 0.56
C GLY A 100 8.11 -4.78 -0.89
N PRO A 101 8.00 -3.74 -1.74
CA PRO A 101 8.46 -3.81 -3.13
C PRO A 101 9.98 -3.93 -3.31
N LEU A 102 10.76 -3.44 -2.34
CA LEU A 102 12.24 -3.47 -2.42
C LEU A 102 12.81 -4.83 -2.03
N VAL A 103 12.35 -5.40 -0.91
CA VAL A 103 12.94 -6.63 -0.35
C VAL A 103 12.17 -7.88 -0.78
N GLY A 104 10.85 -7.77 -0.91
CA GLY A 104 9.96 -8.89 -1.22
C GLY A 104 10.33 -9.64 -2.51
N PRO A 105 10.47 -8.97 -3.66
CA PRO A 105 10.84 -9.64 -4.92
C PRO A 105 12.22 -10.30 -4.89
N VAL A 106 13.20 -9.69 -4.21
CA VAL A 106 14.55 -10.25 -4.08
C VAL A 106 14.54 -11.53 -3.26
N LEU A 107 13.78 -11.56 -2.16
CA LEU A 107 13.61 -12.77 -1.35
C LEU A 107 12.81 -13.84 -2.12
N ALA A 108 11.77 -13.45 -2.83
CA ALA A 108 10.92 -14.37 -3.59
C ALA A 108 11.65 -15.00 -4.79
N ALA A 109 12.56 -14.25 -5.44
CA ALA A 109 13.35 -14.73 -6.56
C ALA A 109 14.30 -15.88 -6.19
N GLN A 110 14.67 -16.02 -4.91
CA GLN A 110 15.49 -17.15 -4.44
C GLN A 110 14.78 -18.50 -4.60
N PHE A 111 13.45 -18.50 -4.57
CA PHE A 111 12.62 -19.69 -4.81
C PHE A 111 12.32 -19.92 -6.31
N GLY A 112 12.95 -19.14 -7.18
CA GLY A 112 12.74 -19.17 -8.63
C GLY A 112 11.78 -18.09 -9.11
N PHE A 113 11.92 -17.74 -10.39
CA PHE A 113 11.16 -16.66 -11.03
C PHE A 113 9.64 -16.87 -10.99
N LEU A 114 9.17 -18.07 -11.36
CA LEU A 114 7.75 -18.37 -11.44
C LEU A 114 7.08 -18.46 -10.06
N PRO A 115 7.63 -19.21 -9.08
CA PRO A 115 7.09 -19.20 -7.71
C PRO A 115 7.09 -17.82 -7.08
N GLY A 116 8.16 -17.03 -7.27
CA GLY A 116 8.23 -15.67 -6.75
C GLY A 116 7.19 -14.74 -7.36
N THR A 117 6.98 -14.82 -8.69
CA THR A 117 5.95 -14.04 -9.39
C THR A 117 4.54 -14.39 -8.91
N LEU A 118 4.23 -15.68 -8.82
CA LEU A 118 2.92 -16.13 -8.34
C LEU A 118 2.68 -15.71 -6.88
N TRP A 119 3.71 -15.81 -6.03
CA TRP A 119 3.62 -15.35 -4.65
C TRP A 119 3.32 -13.85 -4.55
N ILE A 120 3.98 -13.02 -5.36
CA ILE A 120 3.71 -11.58 -5.39
C ILE A 120 2.27 -11.31 -5.84
N LEU A 121 1.82 -11.93 -6.93
CA LEU A 121 0.48 -11.69 -7.48
C LEU A 121 -0.63 -12.16 -6.53
N ILE A 122 -0.53 -13.38 -6.00
CA ILE A 122 -1.56 -13.99 -5.16
C ILE A 122 -1.45 -13.46 -3.72
N GLY A 123 -0.24 -13.43 -3.16
CA GLY A 123 0.01 -13.02 -1.78
C GLY A 123 -0.32 -11.55 -1.55
N ALA A 124 0.02 -10.64 -2.47
CA ALA A 124 -0.33 -9.23 -2.33
C ALA A 124 -1.85 -9.01 -2.41
N THR A 125 -2.55 -9.72 -3.29
CA THR A 125 -3.99 -9.52 -3.53
C THR A 125 -4.88 -10.17 -2.48
N LEU A 126 -4.56 -11.39 -2.04
CA LEU A 126 -5.38 -12.13 -1.07
C LEU A 126 -4.92 -11.95 0.37
N GLY A 127 -3.61 -11.84 0.59
CA GLY A 127 -3.05 -11.68 1.93
C GLY A 127 -2.91 -10.20 2.30
N GLY A 128 -2.01 -9.51 1.62
CA GLY A 128 -1.61 -8.14 1.97
C GLY A 128 -2.78 -7.15 1.95
N GLY A 129 -3.49 -7.05 0.83
CA GLY A 129 -4.60 -6.12 0.69
C GLY A 129 -5.76 -6.36 1.68
N VAL A 130 -6.01 -7.62 2.04
CA VAL A 130 -7.08 -7.98 3.01
C VAL A 130 -6.65 -7.68 4.42
N HIS A 131 -5.42 -8.06 4.78
CA HIS A 131 -4.84 -7.78 6.07
C HIS A 131 -4.90 -6.27 6.36
N ASP A 132 -4.41 -5.45 5.43
CA ASP A 132 -4.39 -4.00 5.61
C ASP A 132 -5.80 -3.40 5.68
N ALA A 133 -6.73 -3.88 4.84
CA ALA A 133 -8.12 -3.43 4.88
C ALA A 133 -8.81 -3.77 6.22
N ILE A 134 -8.60 -4.98 6.76
CA ILE A 134 -9.19 -5.41 8.03
C ILE A 134 -8.62 -4.61 9.20
N ILE A 135 -7.30 -4.45 9.27
CA ILE A 135 -6.65 -3.70 10.37
C ILE A 135 -7.02 -2.22 10.31
N LEU A 136 -7.03 -1.61 9.12
CA LEU A 136 -7.46 -0.23 8.95
C LEU A 136 -8.93 -0.05 9.36
N PHE A 137 -9.82 -0.92 8.91
CA PHE A 137 -11.23 -0.89 9.31
C PHE A 137 -11.40 -1.05 10.82
N GLY A 138 -10.68 -1.99 11.43
CA GLY A 138 -10.69 -2.23 12.87
C GLY A 138 -10.23 -1.01 13.67
N SER A 139 -9.15 -0.36 13.22
CA SER A 139 -8.64 0.88 13.82
C SER A 139 -9.65 2.03 13.69
N MET A 140 -10.22 2.22 12.49
CA MET A 140 -11.24 3.25 12.25
C MET A 140 -12.51 3.08 13.11
N ARG A 141 -12.87 1.82 13.42
CA ARG A 141 -13.99 1.51 14.33
C ARG A 141 -13.67 1.82 15.79
N ARG A 142 -12.39 1.83 16.17
CA ARG A 142 -11.88 2.16 17.52
C ARG A 142 -11.20 3.53 17.54
N ASP A 143 -11.80 4.50 16.87
CA ASP A 143 -11.35 5.90 16.86
C ASP A 143 -9.92 6.12 16.33
N GLY A 144 -9.43 5.30 15.40
CA GLY A 144 -8.08 5.44 14.85
C GLY A 144 -6.96 5.03 15.81
N LYS A 145 -7.27 4.25 16.85
CA LYS A 145 -6.27 3.75 17.79
C LYS A 145 -5.27 2.81 17.11
N SER A 146 -4.04 2.81 17.62
CA SER A 146 -3.01 1.86 17.18
C SER A 146 -3.36 0.43 17.58
N LEU A 147 -2.86 -0.56 16.84
CA LEU A 147 -3.11 -1.98 17.09
C LEU A 147 -2.73 -2.40 18.51
N GLY A 148 -1.63 -1.87 19.06
CA GLY A 148 -1.24 -2.15 20.44
C GLY A 148 -2.24 -1.62 21.48
N ARG A 149 -2.80 -0.42 21.28
CA ARG A 149 -3.88 0.12 22.13
C ARG A 149 -5.16 -0.69 22.00
N MET A 150 -5.49 -1.16 20.80
CA MET A 150 -6.65 -2.03 20.59
C MET A 150 -6.51 -3.35 21.35
N LEU A 151 -5.34 -3.99 21.31
CA LEU A 151 -5.07 -5.22 22.06
C LEU A 151 -5.11 -5.00 23.58
N GLN A 152 -4.69 -3.82 24.03
CA GLN A 152 -4.76 -3.42 25.44
C GLN A 152 -6.20 -3.40 25.97
N GLU A 153 -7.12 -2.88 25.16
CA GLU A 153 -8.54 -2.70 25.53
C GLU A 153 -9.34 -4.01 25.41
N GLU A 154 -9.01 -4.87 24.45
CA GLU A 154 -9.76 -6.09 24.17
C GLU A 154 -9.30 -7.32 24.97
N ILE A 155 -8.00 -7.41 25.28
CA ILE A 155 -7.43 -8.61 25.92
C ILE A 155 -7.01 -8.31 27.35
N ASN A 156 -5.89 -7.60 27.53
CA ASN A 156 -5.45 -7.11 28.83
C ASN A 156 -4.36 -6.02 28.68
N PRO A 157 -4.08 -5.25 29.74
CA PRO A 157 -3.04 -4.22 29.72
C PRO A 157 -1.64 -4.73 29.40
N PHE A 158 -1.30 -5.94 29.86
CA PHE A 158 0.02 -6.55 29.69
C PHE A 158 0.31 -6.89 28.21
N ILE A 159 -0.64 -7.52 27.52
CA ILE A 159 -0.55 -7.89 26.11
C ILE A 159 -0.54 -6.63 25.25
N GLY A 160 -1.31 -5.59 25.62
CA GLY A 160 -1.22 -4.29 24.98
C GLY A 160 0.18 -3.67 25.07
N LEU A 161 0.80 -3.71 26.25
CA LEU A 161 2.18 -3.24 26.44
C LEU A 161 3.17 -4.04 25.60
N VAL A 162 3.09 -5.38 25.66
CA VAL A 162 3.95 -6.26 24.85
C VAL A 162 3.78 -5.96 23.37
N ALA A 163 2.54 -5.82 22.88
CA ALA A 163 2.26 -5.49 21.49
C ALA A 163 2.82 -4.13 21.09
N LEU A 164 2.69 -3.10 21.93
CA LEU A 164 3.26 -1.77 21.66
C LEU A 164 4.79 -1.82 21.56
N VAL A 165 5.45 -2.53 22.47
CA VAL A 165 6.91 -2.72 22.45
C VAL A 165 7.34 -3.52 21.23
N SER A 166 6.66 -4.63 20.93
CA SER A 166 6.94 -5.46 19.76
C SER A 166 6.76 -4.68 18.45
N LEU A 167 5.67 -3.91 18.31
CA LEU A 167 5.44 -3.06 17.14
C LEU A 167 6.56 -2.02 16.99
N LEU A 168 6.98 -1.37 18.08
CA LEU A 168 8.07 -0.39 18.04
C LEU A 168 9.39 -1.05 17.63
N LEU A 169 9.71 -2.23 18.17
CA LEU A 169 10.93 -2.97 17.82
C LEU A 169 10.93 -3.41 16.35
N ILE A 170 9.82 -3.98 15.88
CA ILE A 170 9.68 -4.40 14.48
C ILE A 170 9.81 -3.20 13.55
N MET A 171 9.11 -2.09 13.83
CA MET A 171 9.21 -0.87 13.03
C MET A 171 10.64 -0.31 13.01
N THR A 172 11.35 -0.34 14.14
CA THR A 172 12.75 0.11 14.22
C THR A 172 13.66 -0.75 13.35
N ILE A 173 13.52 -2.08 13.40
CA ILE A 173 14.30 -3.02 12.58
C ILE A 173 13.99 -2.80 11.09
N LEU A 174 12.71 -2.67 10.72
CA LEU A 174 12.31 -2.44 9.34
C LEU A 174 12.88 -1.13 8.79
N LEU A 175 12.83 -0.05 9.57
CA LEU A 175 13.42 1.24 9.20
C LEU A 175 14.95 1.15 9.07
N ALA A 176 15.62 0.43 9.95
CA ALA A 176 17.07 0.23 9.88
C ALA A 176 17.48 -0.55 8.62
N VAL A 177 16.78 -1.65 8.30
CA VAL A 177 17.03 -2.45 7.08
C VAL A 177 16.75 -1.63 5.83
N LEU A 178 15.65 -0.88 5.78
CA LEU A 178 15.32 -0.02 4.66
C LEU A 178 16.39 1.08 4.47
N GLY A 179 16.84 1.70 5.57
CA GLY A 179 17.92 2.67 5.55
C GLY A 179 19.21 2.09 4.95
N LEU A 180 19.58 0.87 5.35
CA LEU A 180 20.76 0.19 4.78
C LEU A 180 20.61 -0.07 3.27
N VAL A 181 19.43 -0.49 2.81
CA VAL A 181 19.16 -0.72 1.38
C VAL A 181 19.29 0.59 0.59
N VAL A 182 18.70 1.69 1.09
CA VAL A 182 18.76 3.02 0.46
C VAL A 182 20.19 3.54 0.40
N VAL A 183 20.94 3.45 1.50
CA VAL A 183 22.35 3.89 1.54
C VAL A 183 23.20 3.10 0.54
N LYS A 184 23.04 1.77 0.48
CA LYS A 184 23.77 0.93 -0.48
C LYS A 184 23.37 1.24 -1.93
N ALA A 185 22.10 1.51 -2.19
CA ALA A 185 21.63 1.86 -3.53
C ALA A 185 22.17 3.22 -4.01
N LEU A 186 22.38 4.18 -3.09
CA LEU A 186 22.80 5.55 -3.40
C LEU A 186 24.30 5.82 -3.21
N ALA A 187 25.05 4.89 -2.61
CA ALA A 187 26.46 5.07 -2.27
C ALA A 187 27.33 5.51 -3.47
N HIS A 188 26.96 5.08 -4.68
CA HIS A 188 27.70 5.39 -5.91
C HIS A 188 27.00 6.42 -6.82
N SER A 189 25.87 7.02 -6.39
CA SER A 189 25.11 7.98 -7.19
C SER A 189 24.90 9.30 -6.45
N PRO A 190 25.81 10.28 -6.64
CA PRO A 190 25.65 11.64 -6.08
C PRO A 190 24.34 12.31 -6.51
N TRP A 191 23.89 12.05 -7.73
CA TRP A 191 22.61 12.54 -8.26
C TRP A 191 21.40 11.97 -7.49
N GLY A 192 21.45 10.70 -7.10
CA GLY A 192 20.39 10.09 -6.28
C GLY A 192 20.30 10.73 -4.89
N THR A 193 21.43 11.00 -4.25
CA THR A 193 21.47 11.68 -2.95
C THR A 193 20.93 13.10 -3.05
N PHE A 194 21.33 13.86 -4.09
CA PHE A 194 20.84 15.23 -4.29
C PHE A 194 19.32 15.28 -4.51
N THR A 195 18.78 14.43 -5.38
CA THR A 195 17.34 14.39 -5.67
C THR A 195 16.52 14.06 -4.43
N ILE A 196 16.93 13.07 -3.62
CA ILE A 196 16.25 12.74 -2.37
C ILE A 196 16.39 13.88 -1.35
N ALA A 197 17.57 14.49 -1.23
CA ALA A 197 17.78 15.63 -0.34
C ALA A 197 16.88 16.82 -0.69
N MET A 198 16.61 17.04 -1.98
CA MET A 198 15.69 18.09 -2.45
C MET A 198 14.21 17.79 -2.20
N THR A 199 13.82 16.54 -1.95
CA THR A 199 12.42 16.23 -1.60
C THR A 199 12.03 16.76 -0.21
N ILE A 200 12.98 16.88 0.72
CA ILE A 200 12.75 17.40 2.08
C ILE A 200 12.31 18.89 2.05
N PRO A 201 13.09 19.83 1.48
CA PRO A 201 12.66 21.23 1.41
C PRO A 201 11.41 21.40 0.56
N LEU A 202 11.25 20.63 -0.53
CA LEU A 202 10.04 20.67 -1.35
C LEU A 202 8.81 20.25 -0.51
N ALA A 203 8.89 19.15 0.24
CA ALA A 203 7.82 18.70 1.12
C ALA A 203 7.51 19.73 2.23
N MET A 204 8.51 20.39 2.80
CA MET A 204 8.29 21.47 3.77
C MET A 204 7.56 22.66 3.16
N VAL A 205 7.96 23.10 1.96
CA VAL A 205 7.31 24.20 1.24
C VAL A 205 5.86 23.84 0.89
N MET A 206 5.63 22.64 0.35
CA MET A 206 4.29 22.14 0.04
C MET A 206 3.43 22.04 1.30
N GLY A 207 3.97 21.51 2.40
CA GLY A 207 3.26 21.41 3.68
C GLY A 207 2.85 22.77 4.25
N LEU A 208 3.73 23.77 4.20
CA LEU A 208 3.43 25.14 4.62
C LEU A 208 2.41 25.83 3.70
N ALA A 209 2.51 25.61 2.39
CA ALA A 209 1.56 26.15 1.40
C ALA A 209 0.15 25.58 1.60
N ILE A 210 0.02 24.28 1.90
CA ILE A 210 -1.26 23.63 2.19
C ILE A 210 -1.82 24.13 3.53
N ARG A 211 -0.97 24.26 4.57
CA ARG A 211 -1.38 24.73 5.90
C ARG A 211 -1.87 26.18 5.90
N THR A 212 -1.33 27.03 5.03
CA THR A 212 -1.72 28.45 4.93
C THR A 212 -3.05 28.66 4.20
N GLY A 213 -3.67 27.62 3.63
CA GLY A 213 -5.01 27.67 3.02
C GLY A 213 -5.12 28.49 1.73
N LYS A 214 -4.01 29.06 1.25
CA LYS A 214 -3.98 29.94 0.06
C LYS A 214 -3.88 29.16 -1.26
N VAL A 215 -3.48 27.89 -1.22
CA VAL A 215 -3.23 27.08 -2.42
C VAL A 215 -3.98 25.76 -2.32
N GLY A 216 -4.78 25.45 -3.33
CA GLY A 216 -5.50 24.18 -3.42
C GLY A 216 -4.53 23.01 -3.61
N VAL A 217 -4.86 21.86 -3.01
CA VAL A 217 -4.04 20.63 -3.06
C VAL A 217 -3.65 20.26 -4.49
N GLY A 218 -4.55 20.44 -5.47
CA GLY A 218 -4.27 20.14 -6.87
C GLY A 218 -3.19 21.02 -7.52
N LEU A 219 -3.08 22.30 -7.12
CA LEU A 219 -2.06 23.20 -7.66
C LEU A 219 -0.69 22.93 -7.00
N VAL A 220 -0.68 22.58 -5.71
CA VAL A 220 0.54 22.18 -5.00
C VAL A 220 1.12 20.89 -5.58
N SER A 221 0.28 19.89 -5.86
CA SER A 221 0.70 18.61 -6.49
C SER A 221 1.07 18.71 -7.97
N ALA A 222 0.72 19.80 -8.66
CA ALA A 222 1.12 20.00 -10.06
C ALA A 222 2.49 20.67 -10.18
N VAL A 223 2.91 21.40 -9.14
CA VAL A 223 4.17 22.18 -9.11
C VAL A 223 5.34 21.35 -8.56
N GLY A 224 5.07 20.33 -7.74
CA GLY A 224 6.07 19.42 -7.17
C GLY A 224 5.56 17.99 -7.11
#